data_AF-A0A1I3NU58-F1
#
_entry.id   AF-A0A1I3NU58-F1
#
_cell.length_a   1.000
_cell.length_b   1.000
_cell.length_c   1.000
_cell.angle_alpha   90.00
_cell.angle_beta   90.00
_cell.angle_gamma   90.00
#
_symmetry.space_group_name_H-M   'P 1'
#
loop_
_entity.id
_entity.type
_entity.pdbx_description
1 polymer ?
#
loop_
_entity_poly.entity_id
_entity_poly.type
_entity_poly.pdbx_seq_one_letter_code
_entity_poly.pdbx_strand_id
1 'polypeptide(L)'
;MSDRVSVFRSELYRTIKGIIKAQCTLVMISAIIIATGLYFIGASHVLTITLLTAFVDFIPYVGTGIVFLPWILYQFFSGDFAMTICLSILYMVVMVTRQALEPKLLATHFGVPPILLLISLFLGFQLFGGFGMLISPIILMIVQTIHKSGVGREVWIYIKGN
;
A
#
# COMPACT_ATOMS: atom_id res chain seq x y z
N MET A 1 -25.32 -8.91 21.68
CA MET A 1 -24.14 -8.03 21.83
C MET A 1 -22.83 -8.79 21.58
N SER A 2 -22.68 -10.02 22.10
CA SER A 2 -21.56 -10.93 21.78
C SER A 2 -21.40 -11.22 20.28
N ASP A 3 -22.50 -11.45 19.54
CA ASP A 3 -22.45 -11.79 18.11
C ASP A 3 -21.98 -10.66 17.20
N ARG A 4 -22.17 -9.39 17.58
CA ARG A 4 -21.70 -8.25 16.78
C ARG A 4 -20.20 -8.00 16.96
N VAL A 5 -19.66 -8.29 18.15
CA VAL A 5 -18.22 -8.19 18.45
C VAL A 5 -17.43 -9.30 17.75
N SER A 6 -17.99 -10.52 17.66
CA SER A 6 -17.36 -11.62 16.93
C SER A 6 -17.35 -11.36 15.41
N VAL A 7 -18.43 -10.82 14.85
CA VAL A 7 -18.50 -10.41 13.44
C VAL A 7 -17.48 -9.31 13.13
N PHE A 8 -17.42 -8.24 13.93
CA PHE A 8 -16.43 -7.17 13.73
C PHE A 8 -14.97 -7.67 13.81
N ARG A 9 -14.66 -8.50 14.81
CA ARG A 9 -13.33 -9.11 14.95
C ARG A 9 -12.99 -10.00 13.75
N SER A 10 -13.97 -10.73 13.22
CA SER A 10 -13.78 -11.59 12.05
C SER A 10 -13.54 -10.79 10.76
N GLU A 11 -14.23 -9.66 10.58
CA GLU A 11 -14.03 -8.77 9.43
C GLU A 11 -12.68 -8.06 9.51
N LEU A 12 -12.30 -7.53 10.69
CA LEU A 12 -10.97 -6.95 10.88
C LEU A 12 -9.85 -7.96 10.60
N TYR A 13 -9.98 -9.18 11.14
CA TYR A 13 -9.00 -10.24 10.90
C TYR A 13 -8.90 -10.58 9.40
N ARG A 14 -10.04 -10.65 8.70
CA ARG A 14 -10.09 -10.92 7.26
C ARG A 14 -9.45 -9.80 6.45
N THR A 15 -9.68 -8.54 6.81
CA THR A 15 -9.09 -7.37 6.15
C THR A 15 -7.59 -7.29 6.39
N ILE A 16 -7.13 -7.41 7.64
CA ILE A 16 -5.70 -7.42 7.98
C ILE A 16 -4.99 -8.55 7.24
N LYS A 17 -5.57 -9.76 7.23
CA LYS A 17 -5.03 -10.90 6.49
C LYS A 17 -4.97 -10.63 4.98
N GLY A 18 -5.98 -9.97 4.42
CA GLY A 18 -6.02 -9.56 3.02
C GLY A 18 -4.90 -8.57 2.68
N ILE A 19 -4.72 -7.54 3.51
CA ILE A 19 -3.67 -6.52 3.34
C ILE A 19 -2.27 -7.15 3.45
N ILE A 20 -2.03 -7.99 4.46
CA ILE A 20 -0.74 -8.69 4.62
C ILE A 20 -0.46 -9.58 3.40
N LYS A 21 -1.47 -10.33 2.91
CA LYS A 21 -1.31 -11.18 1.74
C LYS A 21 -1.01 -10.35 0.48
N ALA A 22 -1.71 -9.24 0.28
CA ALA A 22 -1.45 -8.31 -0.82
C ALA A 22 -0.02 -7.74 -0.74
N GLN A 23 0.42 -7.30 0.45
CA GLN A 23 1.75 -6.75 0.65
C GLN A 23 2.85 -7.77 0.40
N CYS A 24 2.73 -8.99 0.93
CA CYS A 24 3.69 -10.05 0.65
C CYS A 24 3.77 -10.38 -0.85
N THR A 25 2.63 -10.36 -1.55
CA THR A 25 2.59 -10.60 -3.00
C THR A 25 3.31 -9.48 -3.76
N LEU A 26 3.04 -8.22 -3.41
CA LEU A 26 3.72 -7.06 -4.01
C LEU A 26 5.22 -7.11 -3.80
N VAL A 27 5.67 -7.34 -2.56
CA VAL A 27 7.10 -7.41 -2.22
C VAL A 27 7.80 -8.52 -3.00
N MET A 28 7.18 -9.71 -3.13
CA MET A 28 7.77 -10.79 -3.93
C MET A 28 7.89 -10.42 -5.41
N ILE A 29 6.87 -9.79 -6.00
CA ILE A 29 6.92 -9.34 -7.39
C ILE A 29 8.03 -8.29 -7.57
N SER A 30 8.08 -7.28 -6.70
CA SER A 30 9.14 -6.25 -6.72
C SER A 30 10.53 -6.88 -6.60
N ALA A 31 10.71 -7.82 -5.66
CA ALA A 31 11.99 -8.48 -5.43
C ALA A 31 12.46 -9.27 -6.65
N ILE A 32 11.57 -9.97 -7.36
CA ILE A 32 11.91 -10.70 -8.59
C ILE A 32 12.33 -9.71 -9.70
N ILE A 33 11.60 -8.61 -9.87
CA ILE A 33 11.93 -7.58 -10.87
C ILE A 33 13.30 -6.94 -10.55
N ILE A 34 13.55 -6.62 -9.27
CA ILE A 34 14.82 -6.05 -8.83
C ILE A 34 15.97 -7.04 -9.02
N ALA A 35 15.81 -8.29 -8.60
CA ALA A 35 16.84 -9.32 -8.73
C ALA A 35 17.23 -9.53 -10.20
N THR A 36 16.23 -9.68 -11.07
CA THR A 36 16.46 -9.88 -12.51
C THR A 36 17.06 -8.64 -13.16
N GLY A 37 16.54 -7.45 -12.86
CA GLY A 37 17.09 -6.19 -13.36
C GLY A 37 18.54 -5.97 -12.95
N LEU A 38 18.86 -6.12 -11.66
CA LEU A 38 20.22 -5.97 -11.15
C LEU A 38 21.18 -7.03 -11.71
N TYR A 39 20.69 -8.25 -11.94
CA TYR A 39 21.48 -9.31 -12.60
C TYR A 39 21.86 -8.93 -14.03
N PHE A 40 20.90 -8.43 -14.84
CA PHE A 40 21.18 -7.99 -16.21
C PHE A 40 22.07 -6.74 -16.27
N ILE A 41 21.96 -5.85 -15.28
CA ILE A 41 22.82 -4.67 -15.15
C ILE A 41 24.25 -5.05 -14.75
N GLY A 42 24.48 -6.26 -14.23
CA GLY A 42 25.80 -6.71 -13.79
C GLY A 42 26.24 -6.07 -12.46
N ALA A 43 25.28 -5.73 -11.59
CA ALA A 43 25.59 -5.13 -10.30
C ALA A 43 26.37 -6.11 -9.40
N SER A 44 27.40 -5.64 -8.71
CA SER A 44 28.31 -6.49 -7.92
C SER A 44 27.65 -7.24 -6.76
N HIS A 45 26.52 -6.72 -6.22
CA HIS A 45 25.86 -7.27 -5.03
C HIS A 45 24.35 -7.47 -5.24
N VAL A 46 23.95 -8.15 -6.31
CA VAL A 46 22.54 -8.40 -6.68
C VAL A 46 21.72 -8.95 -5.51
N LEU A 47 22.18 -10.04 -4.88
CA LEU A 47 21.42 -10.73 -3.84
C LEU A 47 21.22 -9.86 -2.59
N THR A 48 22.30 -9.24 -2.11
CA THR A 48 22.29 -8.40 -0.91
C THR A 48 21.36 -7.20 -1.09
N ILE A 49 21.48 -6.51 -2.22
CA ILE A 49 20.67 -5.30 -2.49
C ILE A 49 19.21 -5.68 -2.68
N THR A 50 18.93 -6.78 -3.38
CA THR A 50 17.56 -7.27 -3.55
C THR A 50 16.93 -7.59 -2.19
N LEU A 51 17.63 -8.33 -1.33
CA LEU A 51 17.12 -8.71 0.00
C LEU A 51 16.87 -7.49 0.87
N LEU A 52 17.82 -6.54 0.90
CA LEU A 52 17.69 -5.29 1.63
C LEU A 52 16.50 -4.47 1.12
N THR A 53 16.37 -4.35 -0.20
CA THR A 53 15.26 -3.63 -0.82
C THR A 53 13.93 -4.30 -0.53
N ALA A 54 13.85 -5.63 -0.63
CA ALA A 54 12.63 -6.39 -0.32
C ALA A 54 12.20 -6.20 1.14
N PHE A 55 13.16 -6.14 2.07
CA PHE A 55 12.88 -5.86 3.48
C PHE A 55 12.30 -4.45 3.68
N VAL A 56 12.92 -3.44 3.06
CA VAL A 56 12.44 -2.04 3.12
C VAL A 56 11.08 -1.90 2.40
N ASP A 57 10.82 -2.69 1.36
CA ASP A 57 9.61 -2.63 0.54
C ASP A 57 8.33 -3.08 1.28
N PHE A 58 8.49 -3.74 2.43
CA PHE A 58 7.38 -4.00 3.36
C PHE A 58 6.78 -2.69 3.92
N ILE A 59 7.54 -1.59 3.94
CA ILE A 59 7.04 -0.27 4.32
C ILE A 59 6.28 0.32 3.11
N PRO A 60 4.94 0.45 3.18
CA PRO A 60 4.18 1.03 2.09
C PRO A 60 4.53 2.51 1.88
N TYR A 61 4.29 3.02 0.67
CA TYR A 61 4.56 4.40 0.21
C TYR A 61 6.03 4.84 0.12
N VAL A 62 6.89 4.39 1.03
CA VAL A 62 8.32 4.75 1.01
C VAL A 62 9.14 3.69 0.27
N GLY A 63 8.88 2.41 0.59
CA GLY A 63 9.33 1.21 -0.12
C GLY A 63 10.74 1.23 -0.72
N THR A 64 10.85 0.68 -1.94
CA THR A 64 12.11 0.57 -2.69
C THR A 64 12.80 1.92 -2.99
N GLY A 65 12.06 3.04 -2.90
CA GLY A 65 12.58 4.38 -3.19
C GLY A 65 13.71 4.80 -2.24
N ILE A 66 13.68 4.36 -0.98
CA ILE A 66 14.74 4.66 0.00
C ILE A 66 16.10 4.14 -0.45
N VAL A 67 16.13 3.00 -1.14
CA VAL A 67 17.37 2.36 -1.59
C VAL A 67 17.78 2.91 -2.96
N PHE A 68 16.83 3.00 -3.90
CA PHE A 68 17.13 3.38 -5.27
C PHE A 68 17.45 4.88 -5.43
N LEU A 69 16.72 5.78 -4.76
CA LEU A 69 16.94 7.23 -4.95
C LEU A 69 18.35 7.69 -4.56
N PRO A 70 18.87 7.38 -3.35
CA PRO A 70 20.24 7.74 -2.99
C PRO A 70 21.29 7.09 -3.89
N TRP A 71 21.04 5.85 -4.32
CA TRP A 71 21.97 5.13 -5.17
C TRP A 71 22.04 5.70 -6.59
N ILE A 72 20.89 6.05 -7.18
CA ILE A 72 20.81 6.76 -8.47
C ILE A 72 21.55 8.11 -8.37
N LEU A 73 21.29 8.89 -7.32
CA LEU A 73 21.97 10.16 -7.11
C LEU A 73 23.48 9.99 -6.98
N TYR A 74 23.93 8.99 -6.21
CA TYR A 74 25.35 8.69 -6.04
C TYR A 74 26.03 8.36 -7.38
N GLN A 75 25.40 7.53 -8.23
CA GLN A 75 25.97 7.21 -9.55
C GLN A 75 25.95 8.40 -10.51
N PHE A 76 24.92 9.25 -10.43
CA PHE A 76 24.84 10.47 -11.23
C PHE A 76 25.99 11.42 -10.90
N PHE A 77 26.27 11.66 -9.62
CA PHE A 77 27.38 12.52 -9.18
C PHE A 77 28.75 11.88 -9.38
N SER A 78 28.83 10.55 -9.38
CA SER A 78 30.06 9.81 -9.68
C SER A 78 30.43 9.82 -11.16
N GLY A 79 29.54 10.32 -12.05
CA GLY A 79 29.75 10.39 -13.50
C GLY A 79 29.44 9.08 -14.24
N ASP A 80 28.92 8.06 -13.56
CA ASP A 80 28.51 6.80 -14.17
C ASP A 80 27.05 6.90 -14.66
N PHE A 81 26.89 7.60 -15.79
CA PHE A 81 25.59 7.81 -16.40
C PHE A 81 24.95 6.51 -16.92
N ALA A 82 25.76 5.53 -17.33
CA ALA A 82 25.25 4.25 -17.80
C ALA A 82 24.52 3.50 -16.67
N MET A 83 25.18 3.36 -15.51
CA MET A 83 24.56 2.74 -14.33
C MET A 83 23.36 3.55 -13.82
N THR A 84 23.46 4.89 -13.85
CA THR A 84 22.37 5.79 -13.45
C THR A 84 21.10 5.56 -14.27
N ILE A 85 21.22 5.50 -15.60
CA ILE A 85 20.09 5.28 -16.51
C ILE A 85 19.49 3.89 -16.28
N CYS A 86 20.32 2.86 -16.20
CA CYS A 86 19.88 1.49 -15.95
C CYS A 86 19.11 1.35 -14.62
N LEU A 87 19.63 1.90 -13.52
CA LEU A 87 18.94 1.91 -12.23
C LEU A 87 17.64 2.73 -12.27
N SER A 88 17.63 3.86 -12.97
CA SER A 88 16.45 4.71 -13.09
C SER A 88 15.32 4.00 -13.84
N ILE A 89 15.64 3.30 -14.93
CA ILE A 89 14.68 2.48 -15.68
C ILE A 89 14.17 1.34 -14.80
N LEU A 90 15.07 0.63 -14.11
CA LEU A 90 14.67 -0.45 -13.21
C LEU A 90 13.73 0.05 -12.11
N TYR A 91 14.07 1.17 -11.46
CA TYR A 91 13.23 1.79 -10.46
C TYR A 91 11.86 2.21 -11.01
N MET A 92 11.83 2.80 -12.22
CA MET A 92 10.58 3.17 -12.88
C MET A 92 9.70 1.93 -13.14
N VAL A 93 10.26 0.83 -13.64
CA VAL A 93 9.52 -0.42 -13.89
C VAL A 93 8.91 -0.97 -12.60
N VAL A 94 9.68 -0.98 -11.50
CA VAL A 94 9.20 -1.41 -10.18
C VAL A 94 8.05 -0.51 -9.71
N MET A 95 8.22 0.82 -9.82
CA MET A 95 7.21 1.80 -9.42
C MET A 95 5.91 1.67 -10.21
N VAL A 96 5.99 1.56 -11.54
CA VAL A 96 4.82 1.39 -12.40
C VAL A 96 4.12 0.08 -12.09
N THR A 97 4.87 -1.02 -11.95
CA THR A 97 4.31 -2.33 -11.61
C THR A 97 3.58 -2.27 -10.28
N ARG A 98 4.17 -1.64 -9.26
CA ARG A 98 3.56 -1.50 -7.94
C ARG A 98 2.29 -0.66 -7.99
N GLN A 99 2.34 0.52 -8.63
CA GLN A 99 1.17 1.39 -8.78
C GLN A 99 0.04 0.76 -9.59
N ALA A 100 0.34 -0.16 -10.52
CA ALA A 100 -0.65 -0.89 -11.28
C ALA A 100 -1.27 -2.08 -10.50
N LEU A 101 -0.49 -2.74 -9.66
CA LEU A 101 -0.90 -3.93 -8.91
C LEU A 101 -1.56 -3.60 -7.56
N GLU A 102 -1.11 -2.55 -6.90
CA GLU A 102 -1.64 -2.09 -5.61
C GLU A 102 -3.16 -1.85 -5.64
N PRO A 103 -3.74 -1.07 -6.57
CA PRO A 103 -5.19 -0.92 -6.66
C PRO A 103 -5.90 -2.23 -7.02
N LYS A 104 -5.30 -3.12 -7.81
CA LYS A 104 -5.93 -4.41 -8.16
C LYS A 104 -6.01 -5.36 -6.97
N LEU A 105 -4.92 -5.44 -6.19
CA LEU A 105 -4.84 -6.28 -5.00
C LEU A 105 -5.70 -5.71 -3.86
N LEU A 106 -5.78 -4.39 -3.75
CA LEU A 106 -6.59 -3.71 -2.74
C LEU A 106 -8.09 -3.62 -3.09
N ALA A 107 -8.44 -3.40 -4.36
CA ALA A 107 -9.84 -3.31 -4.81
C ALA A 107 -10.63 -4.61 -4.58
N THR A 108 -9.95 -5.75 -4.54
CA THR A 108 -10.57 -7.04 -4.25
C THR A 108 -11.09 -7.14 -2.80
N HIS A 109 -10.68 -6.21 -1.91
CA HIS A 109 -11.03 -6.23 -0.49
C HIS A 109 -11.94 -5.09 -0.04
N PHE A 110 -12.10 -4.03 -0.84
CA PHE A 110 -12.93 -2.89 -0.47
C PHE A 110 -14.28 -2.98 -1.18
N GLY A 111 -15.30 -3.46 -0.46
CA GLY A 111 -16.72 -3.38 -0.86
C GLY A 111 -17.27 -1.94 -0.88
N VAL A 112 -16.42 -0.97 -1.21
CA VAL A 112 -16.62 0.48 -1.21
C VAL A 112 -16.51 0.96 -2.66
N PRO A 113 -17.48 1.72 -3.18
CA PRO A 113 -17.38 2.26 -4.53
C PRO A 113 -16.11 3.11 -4.70
N PRO A 114 -15.35 2.95 -5.81
CA PRO A 114 -14.06 3.63 -6.03
C PRO A 114 -14.11 5.15 -5.86
N ILE A 115 -15.24 5.77 -6.22
CA ILE A 115 -15.44 7.21 -6.12
C ILE A 115 -15.41 7.69 -4.65
N LEU A 116 -15.96 6.92 -3.71
CA LEU A 116 -15.98 7.26 -2.29
C LEU A 116 -14.59 7.14 -1.67
N LEU A 117 -13.82 6.15 -2.11
CA LEU A 117 -12.43 5.94 -1.72
C LEU A 117 -11.55 7.12 -2.19
N LEU A 118 -11.76 7.58 -3.43
CA LEU A 118 -11.06 8.74 -3.99
C LEU A 118 -11.40 10.04 -3.22
N ILE A 119 -12.69 10.26 -2.94
CA ILE A 119 -13.17 11.42 -2.16
C ILE A 119 -12.59 11.40 -0.74
N SER A 120 -12.57 10.24 -0.10
CA SER A 120 -11.96 10.05 1.22
C SER A 120 -10.47 10.38 1.20
N LEU A 121 -9.70 9.84 0.26
CA LEU A 121 -8.26 10.11 0.14
C LEU A 121 -7.99 11.62 -0.01
N PHE A 122 -8.77 12.30 -0.86
CA PHE A 122 -8.64 13.74 -1.09
C PHE A 122 -8.98 14.57 0.17
N LEU A 123 -10.10 14.26 0.83
CA LEU A 123 -10.50 14.92 2.08
C LEU A 123 -9.50 14.67 3.21
N GLY A 124 -8.97 13.44 3.31
CA GLY A 124 -7.93 13.08 4.28
C GLY A 124 -6.66 13.87 4.07
N PHE A 125 -6.20 13.96 2.82
CA PHE A 125 -5.03 14.75 2.45
C PHE A 125 -5.21 16.23 2.78
N GLN A 126 -6.39 16.80 2.53
CA GLN A 126 -6.63 18.21 2.78
C GLN A 126 -6.74 18.56 4.27
N LEU A 127 -7.20 17.62 5.12
CA LEU A 127 -7.35 17.84 6.56
C LEU A 127 -6.06 17.61 7.36
N PHE A 128 -5.29 16.56 7.03
CA PHE A 128 -4.11 16.15 7.82
C PHE A 128 -2.87 15.84 6.97
N GLY A 129 -2.82 16.28 5.71
CA GLY A 129 -1.71 16.03 4.80
C GLY A 129 -1.51 14.54 4.49
N GLY A 130 -0.27 14.13 4.26
CA GLY A 130 0.06 12.73 3.92
C GLY A 130 -0.42 11.71 4.97
N PHE A 131 -0.43 12.07 6.25
CA PHE A 131 -0.96 11.22 7.33
C PHE A 131 -2.49 11.02 7.21
N GLY A 132 -3.22 12.06 6.86
CA GLY A 132 -4.66 11.98 6.64
C GLY A 132 -5.04 11.13 5.43
N MET A 133 -4.20 11.13 4.39
CA MET A 133 -4.39 10.27 3.22
C MET A 133 -4.31 8.78 3.59
N LEU A 134 -3.44 8.42 4.54
CA LEU A 134 -3.29 7.06 5.05
C LEU A 134 -4.47 6.60 5.93
N ILE A 135 -4.97 7.50 6.79
CA ILE A 135 -6.01 7.19 7.78
C ILE A 135 -7.43 7.28 7.18
N SER A 136 -7.64 8.13 6.18
CA SER A 136 -8.97 8.41 5.64
C SER A 136 -9.71 7.19 5.06
N PRO A 137 -9.07 6.27 4.30
CA PRO A 137 -9.74 5.07 3.81
C PRO A 137 -10.24 4.17 4.94
N ILE A 138 -9.52 4.14 6.07
CA ILE A 138 -9.90 3.38 7.27
C ILE A 138 -11.16 4.01 7.88
N ILE A 139 -11.21 5.34 8.00
CA ILE A 139 -12.39 6.06 8.50
C ILE A 139 -13.58 5.84 7.58
N LEU A 140 -13.39 5.95 6.27
CA LEU A 140 -14.44 5.72 5.28
C LEU A 140 -15.02 4.31 5.40
N MET A 141 -14.16 3.30 5.58
CA MET A 141 -14.59 1.94 5.82
C MET A 141 -15.42 1.82 7.10
N ILE A 142 -14.98 2.42 8.21
CA ILE A 142 -15.74 2.40 9.47
C ILE A 142 -17.13 3.02 9.28
N VAL A 143 -17.20 4.18 8.64
CA VAL A 143 -18.47 4.89 8.37
C VAL A 143 -19.37 4.04 7.47
N GLN A 144 -18.82 3.45 6.41
CA GLN A 144 -19.62 2.66 5.49
C GLN A 144 -20.09 1.34 6.11
N THR A 145 -19.29 0.73 6.97
CA THR A 145 -19.67 -0.46 7.75
C THR A 145 -20.78 -0.10 8.74
N ILE A 146 -20.73 1.05 9.41
CA ILE A 146 -21.83 1.53 10.28
C ILE A 146 -23.12 1.74 9.46
N HIS A 147 -23.00 2.32 8.27
CA HIS A 147 -24.14 2.58 7.40
C HIS A 147 -24.77 1.30 6.85
N LYS A 148 -23.97 0.32 6.42
CA LYS A 148 -24.44 -0.97 5.91
C LYS A 148 -24.96 -1.90 7.01
N SER A 149 -24.39 -1.86 8.21
CA SER A 149 -24.79 -2.70 9.34
C SER A 149 -26.08 -2.24 10.02
N GLY A 150 -26.62 -1.07 9.68
CA GLY A 150 -27.85 -0.54 10.26
C GLY A 150 -27.74 -0.12 11.73
N VAL A 151 -26.54 -0.21 12.33
CA VAL A 151 -26.29 0.08 13.75
C VAL A 151 -26.63 1.54 14.09
N GLY A 152 -26.41 2.48 13.16
CA GLY A 152 -26.80 3.87 13.35
C GLY A 152 -28.32 4.06 13.53
N ARG A 153 -29.12 3.21 12.87
CA ARG A 153 -30.58 3.22 13.01
C ARG A 153 -31.03 2.63 14.34
N GLU A 154 -30.36 1.59 14.82
CA GLU A 154 -30.67 0.97 16.12
C GLU A 154 -30.26 1.84 17.30
N VAL A 155 -29.11 2.52 17.25
CA VAL A 155 -28.73 3.50 18.29
C VAL A 155 -29.72 4.65 18.33
N TRP A 156 -30.18 5.12 17.17
CA TRP A 156 -31.20 6.16 17.08
C TRP A 156 -32.57 5.71 17.64
N ILE A 157 -32.97 4.47 17.39
CA ILE A 157 -34.21 3.87 17.93
C ILE A 157 -34.09 3.64 19.44
N TYR A 158 -32.92 3.22 19.93
CA TYR A 158 -32.66 3.03 21.36
C TYR A 158 -32.69 4.35 22.14
N ILE A 159 -32.17 5.43 21.54
CA ILE A 159 -32.26 6.78 22.12
C ILE A 159 -33.69 7.34 22.04
N LYS A 160 -34.46 7.01 21.00
CA LYS A 160 -35.86 7.44 20.87
C LYS A 160 -36.87 6.62 21.69
N GLY A 161 -36.43 5.54 22.34
CA GLY A 161 -37.22 4.81 23.33
C GLY A 161 -38.58 4.31 22.82
N ASN A 162 -38.58 3.23 22.03
CA ASN A 162 -39.76 2.38 21.85
C ASN A 162 -39.37 0.94 21.60
#